data_AF-A0A9E5EEN9-F1
#
_entry.id   AF-A0A9E5EEN9-F1
#
_cell.length_a   1.000
_cell.length_b   1.000
_cell.length_c   1.000
_cell.angle_alpha   90.00
_cell.angle_beta   90.00
_cell.angle_gamma   90.00
#
_symmetry.space_group_name_H-M   'P 1'
#
loop_
_entity.id
_entity.type
_entity.pdbx_description
1 polymer ?
#
loop_
_entity_poly.entity_id
_entity_poly.type
_entity_poly.pdbx_seq_one_letter_code
_entity_poly.pdbx_strand_id
1 'polypeptide(L)'
;MFKAILINKDDQGYRAQLSDVDESALPDGDVRVKVHYSTLNYKDGLAITGKGPIVRQFPMIPGIDLTGEVIESKSPEFKIGD
;
A
#
# COMPACT_ATOMS: atom_id res chain seq x y z
N MET A 1 -5.69 12.99 -1.31
CA MET A 1 -4.48 12.54 -2.02
C MET A 1 -3.34 12.34 -1.03
N PHE A 2 -2.51 11.31 -1.22
CA PHE A 2 -1.35 11.00 -0.39
C PHE A 2 -0.21 10.42 -1.23
N LYS A 3 1.02 10.40 -0.69
CA LYS A 3 2.18 9.79 -1.37
C LYS A 3 2.25 8.29 -1.11
N ALA A 4 2.51 7.50 -2.15
CA ALA A 4 2.73 6.07 -2.03
C ALA A 4 3.73 5.57 -3.08
N ILE A 5 4.38 4.44 -2.80
CA ILE A 5 5.04 3.67 -3.85
C ILE A 5 3.95 2.96 -4.64
N LEU A 6 3.87 3.23 -5.94
CA LEU A 6 2.90 2.63 -6.85
C LEU A 6 3.63 1.77 -7.87
N ILE A 7 3.25 0.49 -7.91
CA ILE A 7 3.72 -0.46 -8.89
C ILE A 7 2.73 -0.48 -10.05
N ASN A 8 3.24 -0.20 -11.25
CA ASN A 8 2.52 -0.30 -12.51
C ASN A 8 3.16 -1.33 -13.43
N LYS A 9 2.34 -1.94 -14.28
CA LYS A 9 2.78 -2.78 -15.39
C LYS A 9 1.90 -2.50 -16.60
N ASP A 10 2.47 -1.84 -17.58
CA ASP A 10 1.83 -1.48 -18.85
C ASP A 10 2.79 -1.74 -20.03
N ASP A 11 2.51 -1.19 -21.20
CA ASP A 11 3.31 -1.35 -22.42
C ASP A 11 4.77 -0.86 -22.26
N GLN A 12 5.01 0.03 -21.31
CA GLN A 12 6.35 0.53 -21.01
C GLN A 12 7.05 -0.28 -19.90
N GLY A 13 6.44 -1.38 -19.47
CA GLY A 13 7.03 -2.36 -18.56
C GLY A 13 6.67 -2.18 -17.09
N TYR A 14 7.43 -2.88 -16.25
CA TYR A 14 7.23 -2.91 -14.80
C TYR A 14 7.96 -1.75 -14.13
N ARG A 15 7.26 -0.95 -13.31
CA ARG A 15 7.85 0.17 -12.59
C ARG A 15 7.24 0.35 -11.21
N ALA A 16 8.10 0.62 -10.23
CA ALA A 16 7.71 1.12 -8.91
C ALA A 16 8.16 2.57 -8.76
N GLN A 17 7.25 3.48 -8.45
CA GLN A 17 7.52 4.92 -8.38
C GLN A 17 6.82 5.56 -7.18
N LEU A 18 7.42 6.61 -6.61
CA LEU A 18 6.72 7.45 -5.66
C LEU A 18 5.71 8.34 -6.40
N SER A 19 4.44 8.18 -6.09
CA SER A 19 3.32 8.82 -6.79
C SER A 19 2.36 9.49 -5.81
N ASP A 20 1.64 10.51 -6.28
CA ASP A 20 0.42 10.98 -5.60
C ASP A 20 -0.74 10.03 -5.95
N VAL A 21 -1.46 9.58 -4.94
CA VAL A 21 -2.57 8.63 -5.05
C VAL A 21 -3.81 9.24 -4.42
N ASP A 22 -4.95 9.12 -5.10
CA ASP A 22 -6.24 9.51 -4.53
C ASP A 22 -6.72 8.49 -3.50
N GLU A 23 -7.39 8.94 -2.45
CA GLU A 23 -7.95 8.04 -1.44
C GLU A 23 -9.02 7.12 -2.01
N SER A 24 -9.69 7.53 -3.10
CA SER A 24 -10.65 6.68 -3.83
C SER A 24 -10.00 5.48 -4.52
N ALA A 25 -8.66 5.44 -4.62
CA ALA A 25 -7.93 4.31 -5.18
C ALA A 25 -7.61 3.23 -4.13
N LEU A 26 -7.85 3.50 -2.84
CA LEU A 26 -7.71 2.51 -1.79
C LEU A 26 -8.82 1.45 -1.93
N PRO A 27 -8.51 0.17 -1.65
CA PRO A 27 -9.54 -0.86 -1.61
C PRO A 27 -10.51 -0.63 -0.45
N ASP A 28 -11.69 -1.22 -0.56
CA ASP A 28 -12.65 -1.23 0.55
C ASP A 28 -12.05 -1.92 1.79
N GLY A 29 -12.31 -1.34 2.95
CA GLY A 29 -11.88 -1.86 4.25
C GLY A 29 -12.67 -1.25 5.40
N ASP A 30 -12.61 -1.91 6.56
CA ASP A 30 -13.34 -1.48 7.75
C ASP A 30 -12.56 -0.51 8.62
N VAL A 31 -11.22 -0.47 8.51
CA VAL A 31 -10.33 0.37 9.30
C VAL A 31 -9.37 1.10 8.39
N ARG A 32 -9.29 2.42 8.55
CA ARG A 32 -8.39 3.30 7.81
C ARG A 32 -7.27 3.76 8.71
N VAL A 33 -6.02 3.48 8.31
CA VAL A 33 -4.83 3.76 9.11
C VAL A 33 -3.96 4.79 8.41
N LYS A 34 -3.62 5.86 9.12
CA LYS A 34 -2.55 6.78 8.73
C LYS A 34 -1.21 6.15 9.07
N VAL A 35 -0.57 5.58 8.05
CA VAL A 35 0.71 4.88 8.19
C VAL A 35 1.81 5.87 8.63
N HIS A 36 2.48 5.55 9.73
CA HIS A 36 3.64 6.28 10.24
C HIS A 36 4.95 5.62 9.81
N TYR A 37 5.00 4.30 9.90
CA TYR A 37 6.18 3.52 9.49
C TYR A 37 5.77 2.24 8.79
N SER A 38 6.69 1.76 7.98
CA SER A 38 6.71 0.43 7.37
C SER A 38 8.15 -0.07 7.40
N THR A 39 8.42 -1.20 6.77
CA THR A 39 9.75 -1.77 6.65
C THR A 39 9.98 -2.29 5.23
N LEU A 40 11.19 -2.77 4.96
CA LEU A 40 11.55 -3.40 3.70
C LEU A 40 11.98 -4.84 3.95
N ASN A 41 11.10 -5.79 3.63
CA ASN A 41 11.43 -7.20 3.67
C ASN A 41 11.93 -7.69 2.31
N TYR A 42 12.51 -8.90 2.29
CA TYR A 42 12.90 -9.55 1.04
C TYR A 42 11.72 -9.70 0.06
N LYS A 43 10.53 -10.01 0.59
CA LYS A 43 9.31 -10.14 -0.21
C LYS A 43 8.87 -8.82 -0.82
N ASP A 44 9.03 -7.71 -0.10
CA ASP A 44 8.77 -6.36 -0.62
C ASP A 44 9.77 -6.02 -1.73
N GLY A 45 11.05 -6.38 -1.56
CA GLY A 45 12.05 -6.25 -2.62
C GLY A 45 11.68 -7.04 -3.88
N LEU A 46 11.22 -8.28 -3.74
CA LEU A 46 10.73 -9.09 -4.88
C LEU A 46 9.53 -8.46 -5.56
N ALA A 47 8.59 -7.87 -4.80
CA ALA A 47 7.47 -7.14 -5.33
C ALA A 47 7.94 -5.86 -6.05
N ILE A 48 8.67 -4.96 -5.39
CA ILE A 48 9.08 -3.67 -5.95
C ILE A 48 9.93 -3.84 -7.22
N THR A 49 10.78 -4.87 -7.29
CA THR A 49 11.65 -5.12 -8.45
C THR A 49 11.02 -5.97 -9.55
N GLY A 50 9.84 -6.55 -9.31
CA GLY A 50 9.18 -7.48 -10.24
C GLY A 50 9.93 -8.81 -10.43
N LYS A 51 10.89 -9.14 -9.54
CA LYS A 51 11.72 -10.36 -9.62
C LYS A 51 11.07 -11.60 -9.01
N GLY A 52 9.83 -11.51 -8.54
CA GLY A 52 9.06 -12.65 -8.06
C GLY A 52 7.57 -12.53 -8.35
N PRO A 53 6.81 -13.64 -8.34
CA PRO A 53 5.37 -13.65 -8.61
C PRO A 53 4.55 -13.18 -7.40
N ILE A 54 4.93 -12.04 -6.81
CA ILE A 54 4.29 -11.47 -5.62
C ILE A 54 3.07 -10.64 -6.02
N VAL A 55 3.23 -9.73 -6.99
CA VAL A 55 2.16 -8.85 -7.48
C VAL A 55 1.31 -9.59 -8.51
N ARG A 56 0.00 -9.61 -8.29
CA ARG A 56 -0.98 -10.30 -9.17
C ARG A 56 -1.93 -9.36 -9.90
N GLN A 57 -2.08 -8.14 -9.41
CA GLN A 57 -2.95 -7.10 -9.96
C GLN A 57 -2.19 -5.77 -9.98
N PHE A 58 -2.43 -4.98 -11.02
CA PHE A 58 -1.83 -3.65 -11.19
C PHE A 58 -2.95 -2.63 -11.40
N PRO A 59 -2.80 -1.38 -10.91
CA PRO A 59 -1.69 -0.90 -10.07
C PRO A 59 -1.71 -1.51 -8.65
N MET A 60 -0.56 -1.52 -7.95
CA MET A 60 -0.46 -2.03 -6.58
C MET A 60 0.43 -1.13 -5.70
N ILE A 61 -0.02 -0.86 -4.48
CA ILE A 61 0.81 -0.28 -3.41
C ILE A 61 1.47 -1.43 -2.63
N PRO A 62 2.80 -1.59 -2.66
CA PRO A 62 3.50 -2.67 -1.96
C PRO A 62 3.74 -2.33 -0.48
N GLY A 63 4.17 -3.32 0.29
CA GLY A 63 4.46 -3.22 1.72
C GLY A 63 3.60 -4.20 2.51
N ILE A 64 4.22 -5.20 3.11
CA ILE A 64 3.51 -6.22 3.91
C ILE A 64 3.29 -5.81 5.36
N ASP A 65 4.02 -4.80 5.84
CA ASP A 65 3.98 -4.33 7.22
C ASP A 65 3.56 -2.87 7.30
N LEU A 66 2.85 -2.52 8.35
CA LEU A 66 2.53 -1.14 8.70
C LEU A 66 2.45 -0.96 10.22
N THR A 67 2.71 0.27 10.65
CA THR A 67 2.29 0.81 11.95
C THR A 67 1.84 2.24 11.74
N GLY A 68 0.82 2.67 12.46
CA GLY A 68 0.18 3.96 12.26
C GLY A 68 -0.94 4.18 13.26
N GLU A 69 -1.76 5.18 12.95
CA GLU A 69 -2.91 5.59 13.76
C GLU A 69 -4.20 5.35 12.99
N VAL A 70 -5.21 4.79 13.63
CA VAL A 70 -6.56 4.64 13.10
C VAL A 70 -7.20 6.02 12.96
N ILE A 71 -7.56 6.39 11.73
CA ILE A 71 -8.22 7.66 11.43
C ILE A 71 -9.72 7.50 11.14
N GLU A 72 -10.15 6.31 10.72
CA GLU A 72 -11.57 5.95 10.56
C GLU A 72 -11.76 4.46 10.84
N SER A 73 -12.89 4.08 11.42
CA SER A 73 -13.21 2.68 11.73
C SER A 73 -14.71 2.41 11.70
N LYS A 74 -15.09 1.29 11.09
CA LYS A 74 -16.41 0.64 11.16
C LYS A 74 -16.38 -0.58 12.09
N SER A 75 -15.19 -1.00 12.53
CA SER A 75 -14.99 -2.14 13.41
C SER A 75 -15.18 -1.74 14.87
N PRO A 76 -15.85 -2.56 15.70
CA PRO A 76 -15.94 -2.32 17.14
C PRO A 76 -14.62 -2.55 17.89
N GLU A 77 -13.63 -3.19 17.26
CA GLU A 77 -12.36 -3.57 17.89
C GLU A 77 -11.32 -2.43 17.88
N PHE A 78 -11.44 -1.47 16.96
CA PHE A 78 -10.47 -0.40 16.76
C PHE A 78 -11.15 0.96 16.76
N LYS A 79 -10.62 1.89 17.57
CA LYS A 79 -11.14 3.24 17.72
C LYS A 79 -10.23 4.24 17.02
N ILE A 80 -10.79 5.37 16.62
CA ILE A 80 -10.01 6.50 16.09
C ILE A 80 -8.99 6.93 17.17
N GLY A 81 -7.73 7.03 16.77
CA GLY A 81 -6.59 7.36 17.64
C GLY A 81 -5.81 6.18 18.22
N ASP A 82 -6.30 4.93 18.04
CA ASP A 82 -5.51 3.72 18.31
C ASP A 82 -4.35 3.58 17.32
#